data_AF-A0A413IBG3-F1
#
_entry.id   AF-A0A413IBG3-F1
#
_cell.length_a   1.000
_cell.length_b   1.000
_cell.length_c   1.000
_cell.angle_alpha   90.00
_cell.angle_beta   90.00
_cell.angle_gamma   90.00
#
_symmetry.space_group_name_H-M   'P 1'
#
loop_
_entity.id
_entity.type
_entity.pdbx_description
1 polymer ?
#
loop_
_entity_poly.entity_id
_entity_poly.type
_entity_poly.pdbx_seq_one_letter_code
_entity_poly.pdbx_strand_id
1 'polypeptide(L)'
;MKEFLVGFELMGDALGFYRKIADQDGDPKSSIPIGGVLPANSSIITWTEGEYEFKVTTYVGSKSTIGTEYKSFFRLKPDQLFRAEVERVISRPGMPGYTVYKLVGLKSKRVDLDLPLFEWDLENYGATIKIAIEEVDGQETEVNSISSSIEFATNFGFDASFGEKVKFGVKFGSTIKEVLNVSNTITKTLGGDELGEVIINFADPVVISDEFRYHYKPRTNPREQAVVDYTEPTFNSKYYTGWYRLYISPKKTNL
;
A
#
# COMPACT_ATOMS: atom_id res chain seq x y z
N MET A 1 -15.51 -13.79 3.84
CA MET A 1 -15.18 -12.35 3.87
C MET A 1 -13.67 -12.29 3.72
N LYS A 2 -13.12 -11.38 2.94
CA LYS A 2 -11.66 -11.32 2.74
C LYS A 2 -11.09 -10.02 3.27
N GLU A 3 -9.85 -10.06 3.72
CA GLU A 3 -9.08 -8.85 4.00
C GLU A 3 -8.54 -8.29 2.68
N PHE A 4 -8.63 -6.97 2.49
CA PHE A 4 -8.16 -6.28 1.30
C PHE A 4 -7.13 -5.21 1.65
N LEU A 5 -6.14 -5.06 0.78
CA LEU A 5 -5.37 -3.83 0.69
C LEU A 5 -6.21 -2.82 -0.11
N VAL A 6 -6.69 -1.78 0.58
CA VAL A 6 -7.58 -0.75 0.02
C VAL A 6 -6.87 0.55 -0.32
N GLY A 7 -5.64 0.71 0.13
CA GLY A 7 -4.82 1.83 -0.25
C GLY A 7 -3.34 1.58 -0.01
N PHE A 8 -2.53 2.19 -0.86
CA PHE A 8 -1.08 2.16 -0.81
C PHE A 8 -0.55 3.58 -0.99
N GLU A 9 0.38 3.99 -0.14
CA GLU A 9 0.97 5.33 -0.19
C GLU A 9 2.47 5.22 0.05
N LEU A 10 3.27 5.82 -0.83
CA LEU A 10 4.70 5.91 -0.63
C LEU A 10 5.02 6.96 0.43
N MET A 11 5.89 6.60 1.37
CA MET A 11 6.27 7.42 2.51
C MET A 11 7.67 7.99 2.34
N GLY A 12 7.92 9.15 2.94
CA GLY A 12 9.24 9.76 2.97
C GLY A 12 9.61 10.52 1.69
N ASP A 13 10.88 10.43 1.29
CA ASP A 13 11.41 11.11 0.11
C ASP A 13 10.99 10.37 -1.16
N ALA A 14 9.98 10.91 -1.84
CA ALA A 14 9.47 10.35 -3.09
C ALA A 14 10.54 10.27 -4.19
N LEU A 15 11.54 11.15 -4.15
CA LEU A 15 12.66 11.08 -5.08
C LEU A 15 13.59 9.91 -4.75
N GLY A 16 13.96 9.75 -3.49
CA GLY A 16 14.71 8.58 -3.02
C GLY A 16 14.02 7.27 -3.40
N PHE A 17 12.69 7.22 -3.26
CA PHE A 17 11.91 6.05 -3.67
C PHE A 17 11.92 5.84 -5.18
N TYR A 18 11.64 6.87 -5.99
CA TYR A 18 11.71 6.78 -7.45
C TYR A 18 13.09 6.30 -7.93
N ARG A 19 14.18 6.74 -7.29
CA ARG A 19 15.53 6.28 -7.64
C ARG A 19 15.82 4.83 -7.28
N LYS A 20 15.08 4.28 -6.32
CA LYS A 20 15.17 2.89 -5.91
C LYS A 20 14.46 2.03 -6.96
N ILE A 21 13.14 2.19 -7.07
CA ILE A 21 12.28 1.37 -7.94
C ILE A 21 12.36 1.64 -9.45
N ALA A 22 13.27 2.51 -9.90
CA ALA A 22 13.44 2.81 -11.33
C ALA A 22 14.90 2.66 -11.76
N ASP A 23 15.65 1.83 -11.03
CA ASP A 23 17.08 1.63 -11.20
C ASP A 23 17.42 0.62 -12.30
N GLN A 24 16.43 -0.13 -12.81
CA GLN A 24 16.62 -1.18 -13.80
C GLN A 24 16.34 -0.72 -15.23
N ASP A 25 16.66 -1.59 -16.18
CA ASP A 25 16.45 -1.35 -17.62
C ASP A 25 15.05 -1.83 -18.02
N GLY A 26 14.22 -0.92 -18.51
CA GLY A 26 12.79 -1.16 -18.78
C GLY A 26 11.85 -0.41 -17.85
N ASP A 27 12.33 0.05 -16.69
CA ASP A 27 11.48 0.76 -15.74
C ASP A 27 10.99 2.09 -16.30
N PRO A 28 9.77 2.50 -15.92
CA PRO A 28 9.29 3.83 -16.22
C PRO A 28 10.22 4.92 -15.64
N LYS A 29 10.71 5.79 -16.51
CA LYS A 29 11.61 6.90 -16.17
C LYS A 29 10.98 8.24 -16.53
N SER A 30 11.33 9.27 -15.76
CA SER A 30 10.99 10.64 -16.10
C SER A 30 11.71 11.03 -17.40
N SER A 31 10.97 11.49 -18.41
CA SER A 31 11.53 11.96 -19.68
C SER A 31 12.45 13.17 -19.55
N ILE A 32 12.34 13.88 -18.42
CA ILE A 32 13.15 15.05 -18.08
C ILE A 32 13.91 14.70 -16.81
N PRO A 33 15.24 14.86 -16.78
CA PRO A 33 16.00 14.65 -15.57
C PRO A 33 15.56 15.65 -14.50
N ILE A 34 15.55 15.22 -13.25
CA ILE A 34 15.25 16.11 -12.13
C ILE A 34 16.32 17.19 -12.04
N GLY A 35 15.87 18.44 -11.91
CA GLY A 35 16.70 19.63 -12.08
C GLY A 35 16.71 20.20 -13.51
N GLY A 36 16.11 19.48 -14.48
CA GLY A 36 15.95 19.92 -15.86
C GLY A 36 14.94 21.06 -16.02
N VAL A 37 15.17 21.89 -17.04
CA VAL A 37 14.31 23.04 -17.39
C VAL A 37 13.47 22.70 -18.60
N LEU A 38 12.18 22.96 -18.51
CA LEU A 38 11.23 22.74 -19.58
C LEU A 38 11.12 23.95 -20.52
N PRO A 39 11.00 23.72 -21.84
CA PRO A 39 10.52 24.75 -22.77
C PRO A 39 9.13 25.26 -22.36
N ALA A 40 8.78 26.48 -22.74
CA ALA A 40 7.43 26.97 -22.53
C ALA A 40 6.43 26.07 -23.29
N ASN A 41 5.29 25.76 -22.66
CA ASN A 41 4.19 24.93 -23.18
C ASN A 41 4.44 23.41 -23.28
N SER A 42 5.48 22.84 -22.65
CA SER A 42 5.62 21.38 -22.54
C SER A 42 4.88 20.82 -21.32
N SER A 43 4.45 19.56 -21.40
CA SER A 43 3.97 18.79 -20.24
C SER A 43 5.04 18.77 -19.15
N ILE A 44 4.62 19.01 -17.89
CA ILE A 44 5.53 19.20 -16.73
C ILE A 44 6.40 17.96 -16.45
N ILE A 45 5.88 16.78 -16.73
CA ILE A 45 6.62 15.53 -16.78
C ILE A 45 5.92 14.64 -17.81
N THR A 46 6.69 13.94 -18.63
CA THR A 46 6.19 12.75 -19.33
C THR A 46 6.96 11.56 -18.80
N TRP A 47 6.27 10.46 -18.58
CA TRP A 47 6.91 9.20 -18.19
C TRP A 47 7.18 8.39 -19.45
N THR A 48 8.24 7.60 -19.46
CA THR A 48 8.37 6.54 -20.46
C THR A 48 7.24 5.53 -20.27
N GLU A 49 6.98 4.72 -21.31
CA GLU A 49 5.98 3.65 -21.20
C GLU A 49 6.41 2.62 -20.14
N GLY A 50 5.43 1.95 -19.53
CA GLY A 50 5.62 0.91 -18.53
C GLY A 50 4.85 1.15 -17.23
N GLU A 51 4.97 0.19 -16.32
CA GLU A 51 4.35 0.16 -15.00
C GLU A 51 5.33 -0.49 -14.02
N TYR A 52 5.29 -0.08 -12.76
CA TYR A 52 5.98 -0.79 -11.67
C TYR A 52 5.09 -1.94 -11.19
N GLU A 53 5.68 -3.09 -10.91
CA GLU A 53 4.96 -4.26 -10.39
C GLU A 53 5.31 -4.48 -8.92
N PHE A 54 4.29 -4.53 -8.06
CA PHE A 54 4.48 -4.75 -6.63
C PHE A 54 3.94 -6.12 -6.23
N LYS A 55 4.79 -6.92 -5.59
CA LYS A 55 4.38 -8.17 -4.93
C LYS A 55 4.04 -7.88 -3.48
N VAL A 56 2.81 -8.24 -3.11
CA VAL A 56 2.32 -8.21 -1.74
C VAL A 56 2.34 -9.62 -1.20
N THR A 57 3.17 -9.85 -0.20
CA THR A 57 3.30 -11.15 0.45
C THR A 57 2.72 -11.08 1.85
N THR A 58 1.71 -11.89 2.11
CA THR A 58 1.03 -11.93 3.42
C THR A 58 1.38 -13.22 4.13
N TYR A 59 1.95 -13.09 5.34
CA TYR A 59 2.26 -14.21 6.21
C TYR A 59 1.17 -14.38 7.26
N VAL A 60 0.43 -15.46 7.14
CA VAL A 60 -0.71 -15.80 8.00
C VAL A 60 -0.32 -16.98 8.88
N GLY A 61 -0.29 -16.74 10.19
CA GLY A 61 -0.16 -17.83 11.16
C GLY A 61 -1.42 -18.67 11.16
N SER A 62 -1.34 -19.94 10.75
CA SER A 62 -2.47 -20.86 10.68
C SER A 62 -2.33 -22.00 11.69
N LYS A 63 -3.44 -22.46 12.26
CA LYS A 63 -3.50 -23.72 13.04
C LYS A 63 -3.27 -24.96 12.17
N SER A 64 -3.50 -24.83 10.85
CA SER A 64 -3.26 -25.87 9.85
C SER A 64 -1.84 -25.74 9.26
N THR A 65 -1.20 -26.87 8.95
CA THR A 65 0.15 -26.94 8.37
C THR A 65 0.25 -26.48 6.91
N ILE A 66 -0.88 -26.13 6.27
CA ILE A 66 -0.93 -25.75 4.84
C ILE A 66 -0.93 -24.23 4.71
N GLY A 67 0.07 -23.72 3.98
CA GLY A 67 0.07 -22.39 3.33
C GLY A 67 0.03 -21.22 4.31
N THR A 68 1.18 -20.79 4.80
CA THR A 68 1.31 -19.59 5.65
C THR A 68 1.70 -18.34 4.87
N GLU A 69 1.82 -18.44 3.54
CA GLU A 69 2.21 -17.34 2.64
C GLU A 69 1.19 -17.20 1.51
N TYR A 70 0.59 -16.01 1.39
CA TYR A 70 -0.29 -15.63 0.28
C TYR A 70 0.37 -14.51 -0.53
N LYS A 71 0.38 -14.66 -1.86
CA LYS A 71 1.00 -13.68 -2.77
C LYS A 71 -0.07 -13.06 -3.66
N SER A 72 -0.10 -11.74 -3.67
CA SER A 72 -0.93 -10.93 -4.56
C SER A 72 -0.04 -9.92 -5.26
N PHE A 73 -0.47 -9.42 -6.41
CA PHE A 73 0.30 -8.46 -7.20
C PHE A 73 -0.58 -7.30 -7.62
N PHE A 74 -0.01 -6.10 -7.70
CA PHE A 74 -0.65 -4.94 -8.31
C PHE A 74 0.37 -4.14 -9.11
N ARG A 75 -0.08 -3.48 -10.16
CA ARG A 75 0.75 -2.67 -11.05
C ARG A 75 0.32 -1.23 -11.01
N LEU A 76 1.28 -0.31 -11.03
CA LEU A 76 1.01 1.12 -11.00
C LEU A 76 1.87 1.86 -12.01
N LYS A 77 1.22 2.80 -12.71
CA LYS A 77 1.93 3.77 -13.53
C LYS A 77 2.59 4.83 -12.64
N PRO A 78 3.70 5.43 -13.09
CA PRO A 78 4.37 6.49 -12.33
C PRO A 78 3.49 7.70 -12.05
N ASP A 79 2.55 8.04 -12.94
CA ASP A 79 1.62 9.15 -12.74
C ASP A 79 0.58 8.85 -11.66
N GLN A 80 0.33 7.57 -11.34
CA GLN A 80 -0.48 7.18 -10.19
C GLN A 80 0.29 7.30 -8.88
N LEU A 81 1.60 7.00 -8.89
CA LEU A 81 2.46 7.04 -7.70
C LEU A 81 2.99 8.44 -7.36
N PHE A 82 3.28 9.24 -8.38
CA PHE A 82 4.03 10.48 -8.22
C PHE A 82 3.31 11.70 -8.79
N ARG A 83 3.54 12.84 -8.16
CA ARG A 83 3.22 14.17 -8.65
C ARG A 83 4.51 14.96 -8.80
N ALA A 84 4.75 15.54 -9.97
CA ALA A 84 5.87 16.46 -10.17
C ALA A 84 5.74 17.73 -9.32
N GLU A 85 6.83 18.12 -8.67
CA GLU A 85 7.01 19.44 -8.08
C GLU A 85 7.83 20.32 -9.00
N VAL A 86 7.31 21.51 -9.30
CA VAL A 86 7.98 22.45 -10.20
C VAL A 86 8.15 23.82 -9.60
N GLU A 87 9.28 24.44 -9.94
CA GLU A 87 9.54 25.85 -9.67
C GLU A 87 9.47 26.67 -10.96
N ARG A 88 8.94 27.88 -10.84
CA ARG A 88 8.90 28.86 -11.93
C ARG A 88 10.23 29.61 -11.97
N VAL A 89 10.95 29.58 -13.09
CA VAL A 89 12.33 30.14 -13.18
C VAL A 89 12.39 31.52 -13.86
N ILE A 90 11.27 32.09 -14.31
CA ILE A 90 11.17 33.41 -14.98
C ILE A 90 11.69 33.40 -16.42
N SER A 91 11.15 34.30 -17.23
CA SER A 91 11.45 34.53 -18.63
C SER A 91 12.92 34.77 -18.91
N ARG A 92 13.42 34.10 -19.94
CA ARG A 92 14.78 34.33 -20.49
C ARG A 92 15.02 35.84 -20.62
N PRO A 93 16.20 36.36 -20.23
CA PRO A 93 16.56 37.75 -20.46
C PRO A 93 16.32 38.11 -21.93
N GLY A 94 15.47 39.12 -22.18
CA GLY A 94 15.12 39.57 -23.54
C GLY A 94 13.82 39.00 -24.13
N MET A 95 13.10 38.10 -23.45
CA MET A 95 11.78 37.61 -23.89
C MET A 95 10.71 37.72 -22.79
N PRO A 96 10.21 38.94 -22.49
CA PRO A 96 9.16 39.14 -21.49
C PRO A 96 7.92 38.29 -21.82
N GLY A 97 7.49 37.42 -20.90
CA GLY A 97 6.27 36.60 -21.04
C GLY A 97 6.52 35.09 -21.22
N TYR A 98 7.74 34.65 -21.53
CA TYR A 98 8.08 33.23 -21.59
C TYR A 98 8.18 32.64 -20.18
N THR A 99 7.27 31.79 -19.73
CA THR A 99 7.42 31.12 -18.44
C THR A 99 7.98 29.72 -18.65
N VAL A 100 9.12 29.43 -18.02
CA VAL A 100 9.71 28.08 -17.97
C VAL A 100 9.59 27.52 -16.56
N TYR A 101 9.41 26.20 -16.48
CA TYR A 101 9.32 25.46 -15.24
C TYR A 101 10.53 24.54 -15.10
N LYS A 102 11.01 24.39 -13.87
CA LYS A 102 12.07 23.43 -13.52
C LYS A 102 11.46 22.34 -12.66
N LEU A 103 11.68 21.08 -13.03
CA LEU A 103 11.33 19.94 -12.18
C LEU A 103 12.28 19.92 -10.99
N VAL A 104 11.76 20.17 -9.79
CA VAL A 104 12.59 20.25 -8.57
C VAL A 104 12.45 19.04 -7.66
N GLY A 105 11.36 18.28 -7.81
CA GLY A 105 11.12 17.10 -6.98
C GLY A 105 9.90 16.31 -7.41
N LEU A 106 9.58 15.30 -6.62
CA LEU A 106 8.38 14.48 -6.72
C LEU A 106 7.68 14.48 -5.36
N LYS A 107 6.35 14.36 -5.38
CA LYS A 107 5.55 13.98 -4.21
C LYS A 107 4.89 12.64 -4.46
N SER A 108 4.87 11.81 -3.44
CA SER A 108 4.07 10.60 -3.39
C SER A 108 2.58 10.93 -3.44
N LYS A 109 1.81 10.04 -4.06
CA LYS A 109 0.36 10.01 -4.01
C LYS A 109 -0.08 8.77 -3.24
N ARG A 110 -1.20 8.88 -2.55
CA ARG A 110 -1.96 7.71 -2.14
C ARG A 110 -2.69 7.16 -3.36
N VAL A 111 -2.64 5.84 -3.51
CA VAL A 111 -3.35 5.08 -4.53
C VAL A 111 -4.38 4.21 -3.84
N ASP A 112 -5.62 4.29 -4.30
CA ASP A 112 -6.67 3.39 -3.84
C ASP A 112 -6.57 2.06 -4.58
N LEU A 113 -6.70 0.97 -3.83
CA LEU A 113 -6.56 -0.39 -4.32
C LEU A 113 -7.82 -1.21 -3.98
N ASP A 114 -7.98 -2.31 -4.70
CA ASP A 114 -8.97 -3.33 -4.38
C ASP A 114 -8.32 -4.72 -4.48
N LEU A 115 -7.24 -4.91 -3.73
CA LEU A 115 -6.42 -6.12 -3.81
C LEU A 115 -6.79 -7.09 -2.68
N PRO A 116 -7.38 -8.27 -2.97
CA PRO A 116 -7.63 -9.28 -1.95
C PRO A 116 -6.31 -9.87 -1.44
N LEU A 117 -6.20 -10.06 -0.13
CA LEU A 117 -5.01 -10.60 0.53
C LEU A 117 -5.24 -12.04 0.99
N PHE A 118 -6.17 -12.27 1.91
CA PHE A 118 -6.46 -13.59 2.49
C PHE A 118 -7.88 -13.64 3.05
N GLU A 119 -8.36 -14.84 3.37
CA GLU A 119 -9.68 -15.04 3.98
C GLU A 119 -9.71 -14.56 5.43
N TRP A 120 -10.79 -13.87 5.81
CA TRP A 120 -10.97 -13.45 7.19
C TRP A 120 -11.47 -14.64 8.02
N ASP A 121 -10.56 -15.26 8.77
CA ASP A 121 -10.84 -16.41 9.65
C ASP A 121 -10.07 -16.31 10.97
N LEU A 122 -10.66 -15.67 11.97
CA LEU A 122 -10.09 -15.54 13.32
C LEU A 122 -10.05 -16.85 14.12
N GLU A 123 -10.73 -17.90 13.67
CA GLU A 123 -10.70 -19.20 14.35
C GLU A 123 -9.43 -19.95 13.97
N ASN A 124 -9.07 -19.93 12.69
CA ASN A 124 -7.94 -20.67 12.15
C ASN A 124 -6.67 -19.82 12.02
N TYR A 125 -6.79 -18.49 11.94
CA TYR A 125 -5.65 -17.58 11.78
C TYR A 125 -5.34 -16.77 13.04
N GLY A 126 -4.05 -16.44 13.19
CA GLY A 126 -3.57 -15.56 14.23
C GLY A 126 -4.13 -14.13 14.08
N ALA A 127 -4.31 -13.44 15.20
CA ALA A 127 -4.83 -12.06 15.20
C ALA A 127 -3.86 -11.02 14.64
N THR A 128 -2.60 -11.42 14.44
CA THR A 128 -1.51 -10.58 13.95
C THR A 128 -0.97 -11.17 12.66
N ILE A 129 -0.94 -10.35 11.61
CA ILE A 129 -0.55 -10.76 10.26
C ILE A 129 0.62 -9.88 9.82
N LYS A 130 1.62 -10.48 9.17
CA LYS A 130 2.73 -9.73 8.58
C LYS A 130 2.48 -9.57 7.08
N ILE A 131 2.66 -8.35 6.57
CA ILE A 131 2.57 -8.04 5.14
C ILE A 131 3.91 -7.44 4.71
N ALA A 132 4.53 -8.04 3.70
CA ALA A 132 5.74 -7.55 3.05
C ALA A 132 5.40 -7.05 1.65
N ILE A 133 6.03 -5.96 1.22
CA ILE A 133 5.94 -5.47 -0.16
C ILE A 133 7.34 -5.36 -0.73
N GLU A 134 7.47 -5.84 -1.96
CA GLU A 134 8.63 -5.60 -2.82
C GLU A 134 8.13 -5.07 -4.16
N GLU A 135 8.98 -4.27 -4.81
CA GLU A 135 8.88 -3.97 -6.23
C GLU A 135 9.62 -5.08 -7.01
N VAL A 136 9.07 -5.51 -8.15
CA VAL A 136 9.45 -6.72 -8.86
C VAL A 136 9.88 -6.39 -10.28
N ASP A 137 11.15 -6.67 -10.56
CA ASP A 137 11.73 -6.48 -11.89
C ASP A 137 11.90 -7.78 -12.70
N GLY A 138 11.81 -8.96 -12.05
CA GLY A 138 12.10 -10.28 -12.65
C GLY A 138 11.19 -11.40 -12.15
N GLN A 139 11.22 -12.57 -12.84
CA GLN A 139 10.33 -13.71 -12.52
C GLN A 139 10.97 -14.78 -11.60
N GLU A 140 12.27 -14.73 -11.34
CA GLU A 140 12.97 -15.77 -10.57
C GLU A 140 12.88 -15.50 -9.05
N THR A 141 12.69 -16.56 -8.24
CA THR A 141 12.47 -16.44 -6.78
C THR A 141 13.47 -17.25 -5.97
N GLU A 142 13.86 -16.75 -4.81
CA GLU A 142 14.71 -17.39 -3.80
C GLU A 142 13.90 -17.68 -2.53
N VAL A 143 14.08 -18.85 -1.90
CA VAL A 143 13.27 -19.33 -0.77
C VAL A 143 14.09 -19.38 0.52
N ASN A 144 13.62 -18.72 1.58
CA ASN A 144 14.19 -18.76 2.94
C ASN A 144 13.12 -19.20 3.96
N SER A 145 13.51 -19.83 5.07
CA SER A 145 12.58 -20.32 6.12
C SER A 145 12.84 -19.66 7.47
N ILE A 146 11.82 -19.11 8.12
CA ILE A 146 11.90 -18.51 9.47
C ILE A 146 10.72 -19.01 10.34
N SER A 147 10.99 -19.33 11.62
CA SER A 147 9.95 -19.73 12.59
C SER A 147 9.51 -18.56 13.48
N SER A 148 8.24 -18.52 13.89
CA SER A 148 7.70 -17.52 14.82
C SER A 148 6.57 -18.08 15.68
N SER A 149 6.42 -17.57 16.91
CA SER A 149 5.32 -17.92 17.82
C SER A 149 4.11 -16.99 17.61
N ILE A 150 2.91 -17.55 17.44
CA ILE A 150 1.69 -16.80 17.09
C ILE A 150 0.57 -17.13 18.09
N GLU A 151 -0.19 -16.11 18.50
CA GLU A 151 -1.35 -16.24 19.40
C GLU A 151 -2.66 -16.46 18.63
N PHE A 152 -3.48 -17.42 19.07
CA PHE A 152 -4.79 -17.74 18.50
C PHE A 152 -5.92 -17.51 19.50
N ALA A 153 -7.09 -17.13 18.98
CA ALA A 153 -8.32 -17.08 19.76
C ALA A 153 -8.92 -18.49 19.92
N THR A 154 -9.43 -18.81 21.11
CA THR A 154 -9.95 -20.15 21.44
C THR A 154 -11.46 -20.18 21.69
N ASN A 155 -12.11 -19.02 21.87
CA ASN A 155 -13.49 -18.94 22.37
C ASN A 155 -14.53 -18.81 21.24
N PHE A 156 -14.64 -19.84 20.39
CA PHE A 156 -15.65 -19.88 19.32
C PHE A 156 -16.70 -20.96 19.60
N GLY A 157 -17.96 -20.70 19.25
CA GLY A 157 -19.00 -21.72 19.25
C GLY A 157 -20.26 -21.28 18.51
N PHE A 158 -21.19 -22.23 18.32
CA PHE A 158 -22.37 -22.03 17.47
C PHE A 158 -23.43 -21.21 18.19
N ASP A 159 -23.82 -20.07 17.62
CA ASP A 159 -24.90 -19.23 18.14
C ASP A 159 -26.16 -19.43 17.30
N ALA A 160 -27.20 -19.98 17.93
CA ALA A 160 -28.45 -20.31 17.27
C ALA A 160 -29.27 -19.08 16.84
N SER A 161 -29.00 -17.89 17.38
CA SER A 161 -29.65 -16.63 16.98
C SER A 161 -29.03 -16.05 15.71
N PHE A 162 -27.72 -16.22 15.51
CA PHE A 162 -27.04 -15.80 14.28
C PHE A 162 -26.99 -16.90 13.21
N GLY A 163 -27.26 -18.17 13.59
CA GLY A 163 -27.23 -19.31 12.67
C GLY A 163 -25.82 -19.65 12.17
N GLU A 164 -24.79 -19.07 12.79
CA GLU A 164 -23.39 -19.22 12.43
C GLU A 164 -22.51 -19.38 13.69
N LYS A 165 -21.26 -19.79 13.47
CA LYS A 165 -20.29 -19.91 14.56
C LYS A 165 -19.71 -18.53 14.85
N VAL A 166 -19.88 -18.06 16.08
CA VAL A 166 -19.43 -16.72 16.51
C VAL A 166 -18.41 -16.85 17.64
N LYS A 167 -17.61 -15.80 17.82
CA LYS A 167 -16.75 -15.68 18.99
C LYS A 167 -17.62 -15.39 20.20
N PHE A 168 -17.70 -16.33 21.14
CA PHE A 168 -18.42 -16.10 22.39
C PHE A 168 -17.60 -15.15 23.27
N GLY A 169 -18.22 -14.03 23.63
CA GLY A 169 -17.67 -13.11 24.62
C GLY A 169 -17.30 -13.86 25.90
N VAL A 170 -16.20 -13.44 26.52
CA VAL A 170 -15.61 -14.01 27.74
C VAL A 170 -16.74 -14.37 28.72
N LYS A 171 -17.03 -15.67 28.90
CA LYS A 171 -17.68 -16.10 30.14
C LYS A 171 -16.70 -15.70 31.25
N PHE A 172 -17.12 -14.74 32.08
CA PHE A 172 -16.38 -14.15 33.19
C PHE A 172 -15.29 -15.08 33.75
N GLY A 173 -14.01 -14.74 33.51
CA GLY A 173 -12.92 -15.21 34.37
C GLY A 173 -11.69 -15.88 33.74
N SER A 174 -11.64 -16.18 32.43
CA SER A 174 -10.42 -16.76 31.85
C SER A 174 -10.29 -16.49 30.36
N THR A 175 -9.32 -15.66 29.97
CA THR A 175 -8.86 -15.57 28.58
C THR A 175 -7.83 -16.67 28.37
N ILE A 176 -8.29 -17.84 27.93
CA ILE A 176 -7.36 -18.88 27.47
C ILE A 176 -6.87 -18.41 26.09
N LYS A 177 -5.59 -18.08 25.96
CA LYS A 177 -4.92 -17.86 24.67
C LYS A 177 -4.15 -19.13 24.34
N GLU A 178 -4.19 -19.57 23.09
CA GLU A 178 -3.33 -20.66 22.61
C GLU A 178 -2.14 -20.05 21.85
N VAL A 179 -0.92 -20.42 22.23
CA VAL A 179 0.31 -20.00 21.54
C VAL A 179 0.85 -21.21 20.78
N LEU A 180 0.93 -21.12 19.46
CA LEU A 180 1.54 -22.16 18.62
C LEU A 180 2.80 -21.62 17.94
N ASN A 181 3.79 -22.48 17.77
CA ASN A 181 4.98 -22.20 16.96
C ASN A 181 4.65 -22.55 15.51
N VAL A 182 4.63 -21.54 14.63
CA VAL A 182 4.34 -21.69 13.21
C VAL A 182 5.61 -21.42 12.41
N SER A 183 5.95 -22.32 11.48
CA SER A 183 7.02 -22.11 10.52
C SER A 183 6.49 -21.39 9.29
N ASN A 184 7.06 -20.24 8.94
CA ASN A 184 6.72 -19.49 7.74
C ASN A 184 7.83 -19.64 6.70
N THR A 185 7.46 -20.02 5.49
CA THR A 185 8.35 -19.95 4.33
C THR A 185 8.25 -18.54 3.76
N ILE A 186 9.38 -17.86 3.61
CA ILE A 186 9.50 -16.51 3.06
C ILE A 186 10.12 -16.63 1.67
N THR A 187 9.40 -16.17 0.64
CA THR A 187 9.91 -16.17 -0.73
C THR A 187 10.28 -14.76 -1.19
N LYS A 188 11.55 -14.56 -1.56
CA LYS A 188 12.07 -13.30 -2.13
C LYS A 188 12.15 -13.41 -3.65
N THR A 189 12.00 -12.31 -4.37
CA THR A 189 12.27 -12.29 -5.81
C THR A 189 13.72 -11.85 -6.05
N LEU A 190 14.42 -12.56 -6.93
CA LEU A 190 15.78 -12.22 -7.31
C LEU A 190 15.78 -10.90 -8.09
N GLY A 191 16.57 -9.94 -7.63
CA GLY A 191 16.68 -8.62 -8.27
C GLY A 191 15.56 -7.65 -7.95
N GLY A 192 14.53 -8.05 -7.19
CA GLY A 192 13.46 -7.14 -6.77
C GLY A 192 13.88 -6.23 -5.60
N ASP A 193 13.21 -5.10 -5.51
CA ASP A 193 13.46 -4.08 -4.50
C ASP A 193 12.60 -4.27 -3.24
N GLU A 194 13.21 -4.72 -2.14
CA GLU A 194 12.50 -4.87 -0.86
C GLU A 194 12.12 -3.50 -0.26
N LEU A 195 10.82 -3.28 -0.06
CA LEU A 195 10.27 -2.05 0.54
C LEU A 195 9.95 -2.21 2.03
N GLY A 196 10.18 -3.40 2.57
CA GLY A 196 10.06 -3.73 3.99
C GLY A 196 8.79 -4.50 4.34
N GLU A 197 8.51 -4.54 5.64
CA GLU A 197 7.45 -5.34 6.22
C GLU A 197 6.65 -4.53 7.25
N VAL A 198 5.36 -4.79 7.33
CA VAL A 198 4.47 -4.23 8.37
C VAL A 198 3.69 -5.34 9.04
N ILE A 199 3.43 -5.17 10.33
CA ILE A 199 2.62 -6.07 11.13
C ILE A 199 1.27 -5.39 11.38
N ILE A 200 0.19 -6.05 10.94
CA ILE A 200 -1.19 -5.60 11.13
C ILE A 200 -1.89 -6.45 12.20
N ASN A 201 -2.88 -5.89 12.87
CA ASN A 201 -3.67 -6.63 13.87
C ASN A 201 -5.17 -6.41 13.62
N PHE A 202 -5.95 -7.50 13.70
CA PHE A 202 -7.39 -7.45 13.43
C PHE A 202 -8.19 -6.71 14.50
N ALA A 203 -7.62 -6.54 15.71
CA ALA A 203 -8.28 -5.80 16.78
C ALA A 203 -8.25 -4.28 16.56
N ASP A 204 -7.48 -3.81 15.59
CA ASP A 204 -7.34 -2.39 15.33
C ASP A 204 -8.53 -1.83 14.55
N PRO A 205 -8.97 -0.60 14.88
CA PRO A 205 -10.04 0.04 14.12
C PRO A 205 -9.60 0.26 12.67
N VAL A 206 -10.46 -0.09 11.72
CA VAL A 206 -10.24 0.12 10.28
C VAL A 206 -10.45 1.60 9.92
N VAL A 207 -11.51 2.20 10.45
CA VAL A 207 -11.84 3.62 10.32
C VAL A 207 -11.64 4.27 11.69
N ILE A 208 -10.89 5.37 11.73
CA ILE A 208 -10.47 6.02 12.98
C ILE A 208 -11.21 7.33 13.27
N SER A 209 -12.08 7.77 12.35
CA SER A 209 -12.90 8.97 12.52
C SER A 209 -14.18 8.84 11.71
N ASP A 210 -15.27 9.41 12.24
CA ASP A 210 -16.54 9.55 11.53
C ASP A 210 -16.49 10.65 10.45
N GLU A 211 -15.40 11.42 10.42
CA GLU A 211 -15.14 12.41 9.37
C GLU A 211 -14.57 11.76 8.11
N PHE A 212 -15.11 12.16 6.96
CA PHE A 212 -14.57 11.80 5.65
C PHE A 212 -13.36 12.66 5.30
N ARG A 213 -12.39 12.08 4.58
CA ARG A 213 -11.38 12.87 3.89
C ARG A 213 -11.94 13.35 2.56
N TYR A 214 -11.77 14.64 2.30
CA TYR A 214 -12.19 15.29 1.06
C TYR A 214 -11.00 15.40 0.11
N HIS A 215 -11.14 14.82 -1.07
CA HIS A 215 -10.20 15.00 -2.16
C HIS A 215 -10.76 16.05 -3.10
N TYR A 216 -9.96 17.05 -3.46
CA TYR A 216 -10.40 18.16 -4.30
C TYR A 216 -9.79 18.05 -5.69
N LYS A 217 -10.56 18.48 -6.70
CA LYS A 217 -10.06 18.56 -8.06
C LYS A 217 -8.86 19.52 -8.13
N PRO A 218 -7.84 19.22 -8.96
CA PRO A 218 -6.77 20.16 -9.23
C PRO A 218 -7.36 21.47 -9.77
N ARG A 219 -7.12 22.57 -9.07
CA ARG A 219 -7.49 23.90 -9.56
C ARG A 219 -6.57 24.28 -10.71
N THR A 220 -7.14 24.64 -11.85
CA THR A 220 -6.39 25.23 -12.97
C THR A 220 -6.26 26.74 -12.80
N ASN A 221 -7.19 27.37 -12.09
CA ASN A 221 -7.16 28.78 -11.72
C ASN A 221 -7.25 28.97 -10.19
N PRO A 222 -6.32 29.71 -9.56
CA PRO A 222 -6.36 29.99 -8.11
C PRO A 222 -7.65 30.65 -7.61
N ARG A 223 -8.41 31.30 -8.49
CA ARG A 223 -9.68 31.97 -8.17
C ARG A 223 -10.91 31.06 -8.26
N GLU A 224 -10.83 29.90 -8.89
CA GLU A 224 -11.94 28.94 -8.96
C GLU A 224 -12.27 28.41 -7.58
N GLN A 225 -13.52 28.17 -7.22
CA GLN A 225 -13.86 27.54 -5.94
C GLN A 225 -13.32 26.10 -5.89
N ALA A 226 -12.85 25.64 -4.72
CA ALA A 226 -12.40 24.26 -4.57
C ALA A 226 -13.61 23.32 -4.71
N VAL A 227 -13.55 22.39 -5.66
CA VAL A 227 -14.61 21.41 -5.90
C VAL A 227 -14.13 20.06 -5.38
N VAL A 228 -14.93 19.44 -4.51
CA VAL A 228 -14.68 18.08 -4.05
C VAL A 228 -14.81 17.14 -5.24
N ASP A 229 -13.79 16.31 -5.43
CA ASP A 229 -13.74 15.26 -6.44
C ASP A 229 -14.42 13.99 -5.91
N TYR A 230 -13.91 13.48 -4.79
CA TYR A 230 -14.49 12.36 -4.07
C TYR A 230 -14.18 12.46 -2.57
N THR A 231 -14.88 11.64 -1.80
CA THR A 231 -14.72 11.52 -0.35
C THR A 231 -14.45 10.08 0.02
N GLU A 232 -13.64 9.86 1.04
CA GLU A 232 -13.31 8.52 1.51
C GLU A 232 -13.30 8.44 3.05
N PRO A 233 -13.56 7.27 3.64
CA PRO A 233 -13.42 7.09 5.08
C PRO A 233 -12.02 7.45 5.56
N THR A 234 -11.90 7.98 6.78
CA THR A 234 -10.60 8.18 7.41
C THR A 234 -10.07 6.83 7.91
N PHE A 235 -9.38 6.11 7.02
CA PHE A 235 -8.74 4.84 7.34
C PHE A 235 -7.60 5.01 8.36
N ASN A 236 -7.37 3.95 9.12
CA ASN A 236 -6.24 3.84 10.03
C ASN A 236 -4.92 3.85 9.27
N SER A 237 -4.08 4.84 9.56
CA SER A 237 -2.82 5.11 8.86
C SER A 237 -1.57 4.58 9.59
N LYS A 238 -1.75 3.76 10.64
CA LYS A 238 -0.65 3.33 11.50
C LYS A 238 0.25 2.24 10.89
N TYR A 239 -0.17 1.61 9.80
CA TYR A 239 0.58 0.54 9.16
C TYR A 239 1.54 1.12 8.13
N TYR A 240 2.76 1.43 8.55
CA TYR A 240 3.76 2.01 7.66
C TYR A 240 5.17 1.51 7.96
N THR A 241 6.02 1.61 6.94
CA THR A 241 7.47 1.46 7.00
C THR A 241 8.14 2.81 6.68
N GLY A 242 9.46 2.85 6.59
CA GLY A 242 10.16 4.01 6.04
C GLY A 242 9.81 4.31 4.57
N TRP A 243 9.22 3.35 3.86
CA TRP A 243 9.01 3.40 2.41
C TRP A 243 7.55 3.47 1.99
N TYR A 244 6.64 2.82 2.71
CA TYR A 244 5.23 2.79 2.35
C TYR A 244 4.30 2.83 3.56
N ARG A 245 3.03 3.14 3.31
CA ARG A 245 1.91 2.99 4.23
C ARG A 245 0.81 2.19 3.55
N LEU A 246 0.19 1.29 4.31
CA LEU A 246 -0.93 0.47 3.87
C LEU A 246 -2.22 0.88 4.58
N TYR A 247 -3.31 0.78 3.84
CA TYR A 247 -4.66 0.90 4.34
C TYR A 247 -5.36 -0.44 4.06
N ILE A 248 -5.88 -1.06 5.11
CA ILE A 248 -6.51 -2.38 5.05
C ILE A 248 -7.99 -2.28 5.42
N SER A 249 -8.81 -3.13 4.83
CA SER A 249 -10.21 -3.26 5.21
C SER A 249 -10.73 -4.66 4.87
N PRO A 250 -11.52 -5.27 5.76
CA PRO A 250 -12.30 -6.44 5.40
C PRO A 250 -13.41 -6.02 4.42
N LYS A 251 -13.63 -6.83 3.38
CA LYS A 251 -14.75 -6.67 2.45
C LYS A 251 -15.52 -7.96 2.28
N LYS A 252 -16.84 -7.84 2.16
CA LYS A 252 -17.70 -8.96 1.81
C LYS A 252 -17.55 -9.22 0.32
N THR A 253 -17.01 -10.38 -0.03
CA THR A 253 -16.97 -10.85 -1.41
C THR A 253 -18.25 -11.63 -1.67
N ASN A 254 -19.08 -11.15 -2.60
CA ASN A 254 -20.17 -11.95 -3.13
C ASN A 254 -19.55 -12.97 -4.09
N LEU A 255 -19.70 -14.26 -3.78
CA LEU A 255 -19.58 -15.33 -4.78
C LEU A 255 -20.91 -15.43 -5.54
#